data_AF-A0A3A9UWA6-F1
#
_entry.id   AF-A0A3A9UWA6-F1
#
_cell.length_a   1.000
_cell.length_b   1.000
_cell.length_c   1.000
_cell.angle_alpha   90.00
_cell.angle_beta   90.00
_cell.angle_gamma   90.00
#
_symmetry.space_group_name_H-M   'P 1'
#
loop_
_entity.id
_entity.type
_entity.pdbx_description
1 polymer ?
#
loop_
_entity_poly.entity_id
_entity_poly.type
_entity_poly.pdbx_seq_one_letter_code
_entity_poly.pdbx_strand_id
1 'polypeptide(L)'
;MKSLLKTYKKLLAILLVIVSCQAEDDQLEIIPEQSEFKSEISSTLMSFEKIPHYSQIQSKMDDLKSSIGQMQESYVSGLNIQNENTEPKGVEVLYDNVLYMTYANTHTYTFTVIREKPKYYIENIVLHYNIESNFYDEYLVQYDVTAEQYLSLARGELLTEKAETIITPLNKGTFDSYTTSAGGSTCSVTCSTINVPCASGLHEVNDPQCDFIPKYPDSMAFSYVGCTTTCVDVTLSDNDNPTPLSGGSGGGNGSVNTSPLPANPCIPSKTLPGFGNDIGDVGIIGGNGECTPVEDFEIFTNHQSFVNTKTKCIHDKLANDISDNNFYEQLLSLFRSDPTDILQYKVGITPGQDWGITKGHEANNFSSGFDFYTITTSHAIENSSNLARMVTLAHELTHVMLMRTLDELGLIVFLPNGDPQLNVDCGNYAINLLLSPLSVKHRFAALICVYNQANPTSLQWTHSLFNTASFNVMSYKSQIENLILEENDWANENPFLISSMQDEFGTDWKEKTSEYISWVGLEQTTEFTTWAVANNLTSNVVNGVISYPAFNTVIANIKALGSKKCD
;
A
#
# COMPACT_ATOMS: atom_id res chain seq x y z
N MET A 1 14.26 -60.83 -50.33
CA MET A 1 13.25 -61.59 -49.54
C MET A 1 13.50 -61.58 -48.03
N LYS A 2 14.71 -61.90 -47.52
CA LYS A 2 14.99 -61.91 -46.06
C LYS A 2 14.87 -60.53 -45.36
N SER A 3 15.06 -59.42 -46.09
CA SER A 3 14.90 -58.05 -45.56
C SER A 3 13.43 -57.67 -45.35
N LEU A 4 12.56 -57.97 -46.33
CA LEU A 4 11.11 -57.74 -46.26
C LEU A 4 10.45 -58.50 -45.09
N LEU A 5 10.92 -59.72 -44.78
CA LEU A 5 10.39 -60.51 -43.67
C LEU A 5 10.76 -59.92 -42.29
N LYS A 6 11.91 -59.23 -42.18
CA LYS A 6 12.30 -58.54 -40.93
C LYS A 6 11.49 -57.26 -40.72
N THR A 7 11.20 -56.52 -41.79
CA THR A 7 10.37 -55.31 -41.71
C THR A 7 8.92 -55.67 -41.41
N TYR A 8 8.38 -56.74 -42.01
CA TYR A 8 7.03 -57.21 -41.73
C TYR A 8 6.84 -57.70 -40.28
N LYS A 9 7.84 -58.38 -39.70
CA LYS A 9 7.79 -58.79 -38.28
C LYS A 9 7.81 -57.61 -37.31
N LYS A 10 8.53 -56.52 -37.65
CA LYS A 10 8.54 -55.30 -36.84
C LYS A 10 7.23 -54.53 -36.95
N LEU A 11 6.64 -54.45 -38.15
CA LEU A 11 5.34 -53.83 -38.36
C LEU A 11 4.19 -54.63 -37.71
N LEU A 12 4.23 -55.96 -37.76
CA LEU A 12 3.25 -56.82 -37.10
C LEU A 12 3.35 -56.75 -35.56
N ALA A 13 4.57 -56.63 -35.02
CA ALA A 13 4.77 -56.43 -33.58
C ALA A 13 4.25 -55.06 -33.11
N ILE A 14 4.43 -54.01 -33.91
CA ILE A 14 3.88 -52.67 -33.62
C ILE A 14 2.35 -52.68 -33.75
N LEU A 15 1.79 -53.38 -34.75
CA LEU A 15 0.33 -53.51 -34.90
C LEU A 15 -0.32 -54.28 -33.73
N LEU A 16 0.36 -55.30 -33.19
CA LEU A 16 -0.13 -56.08 -32.04
C LEU A 16 -0.11 -55.28 -30.73
N VAL A 17 0.82 -54.33 -30.57
CA VAL A 17 0.86 -53.42 -29.41
C VAL A 17 -0.26 -52.38 -29.48
N ILE A 18 -0.62 -51.90 -30.69
CA ILE A 18 -1.70 -50.93 -30.87
C ILE A 18 -3.09 -51.58 -30.70
N VAL A 19 -3.27 -52.84 -31.14
CA VAL A 19 -4.55 -53.57 -30.99
C VAL A 19 -4.77 -54.11 -29.57
N SER A 20 -3.71 -54.25 -28.75
CA SER A 20 -3.83 -54.67 -27.34
C SER A 20 -3.99 -53.51 -26.34
N CYS A 21 -4.04 -52.25 -26.80
CA CYS A 21 -4.33 -51.07 -25.96
C CYS A 21 -5.76 -50.52 -26.15
N GLN A 22 -6.66 -51.26 -26.79
CA GLN A 22 -8.06 -50.85 -26.98
C GLN A 22 -9.08 -51.93 -26.57
N ALA A 23 -8.74 -52.77 -25.60
CA ALA A 23 -9.64 -53.81 -25.12
C ALA A 23 -9.61 -53.89 -23.59
N GLU A 24 -9.97 -52.79 -22.92
CA GLU A 24 -10.43 -52.72 -21.52
C GLU A 24 -10.80 -51.26 -21.20
N ASP A 25 -11.86 -50.71 -21.82
CA ASP A 25 -12.41 -49.39 -21.42
C ASP A 25 -13.92 -49.24 -21.74
N ASP A 26 -14.65 -50.36 -21.79
CA ASP A 26 -16.13 -50.38 -21.89
C ASP A 26 -16.78 -50.95 -20.61
N GLN A 27 -16.16 -50.71 -19.46
CA GLN A 27 -16.89 -50.64 -18.21
C GLN A 27 -17.17 -49.16 -17.98
N LEU A 28 -18.31 -48.69 -18.50
CA LEU A 28 -19.00 -47.54 -17.91
C LEU A 28 -19.29 -47.90 -16.46
N GLU A 29 -18.31 -47.65 -15.59
CA GLU A 29 -18.58 -47.32 -14.21
C GLU A 29 -19.55 -46.16 -14.30
N ILE A 30 -20.82 -46.43 -13.98
CA ILE A 30 -21.75 -45.40 -13.57
C ILE A 30 -21.05 -44.78 -12.36
N ILE A 31 -20.26 -43.73 -12.57
CA ILE A 31 -19.90 -42.79 -11.53
C ILE A 31 -21.28 -42.38 -11.03
N PRO A 32 -21.70 -42.76 -9.81
CA PRO A 32 -22.95 -42.25 -9.28
C PRO A 32 -22.79 -40.75 -9.40
N GLU A 33 -23.68 -40.13 -10.19
CA GLU A 33 -23.83 -38.69 -10.29
C GLU A 33 -23.55 -38.15 -8.91
N GLN A 34 -22.35 -37.57 -8.75
CA GLN A 34 -21.78 -37.28 -7.44
C GLN A 34 -22.78 -36.30 -6.89
N SER A 35 -23.66 -36.77 -5.99
CA SER A 35 -24.79 -35.96 -5.55
C SER A 35 -24.15 -34.67 -5.08
N GLU A 36 -24.43 -33.56 -5.76
CA GLU A 36 -23.91 -32.26 -5.37
C GLU A 36 -24.21 -32.17 -3.88
N PHE A 37 -23.16 -32.34 -3.06
CA PHE A 37 -23.30 -32.26 -1.63
C PHE A 37 -23.55 -30.78 -1.41
N LYS A 38 -24.83 -30.42 -1.43
CA LYS A 38 -25.31 -29.10 -1.09
C LYS A 38 -25.01 -28.96 0.39
N SER A 39 -23.80 -28.50 0.67
CA SER A 39 -23.28 -28.27 2.00
C SER A 39 -24.09 -27.13 2.59
N GLU A 40 -24.99 -27.49 3.49
CA GLU A 40 -25.80 -26.54 4.24
C GLU A 40 -24.86 -25.73 5.14
N ILE A 41 -24.67 -24.46 4.81
CA ILE A 41 -23.97 -23.52 5.68
C ILE A 41 -24.96 -23.11 6.77
N SER A 42 -24.55 -23.23 8.03
CA SER A 42 -25.29 -22.65 9.16
C SER A 42 -24.37 -21.69 9.90
N SER A 43 -24.93 -20.59 10.42
CA SER A 43 -24.19 -19.68 11.30
C SER A 43 -25.02 -19.30 12.51
N THR A 44 -24.37 -19.10 13.65
CA THR A 44 -25.03 -18.71 14.89
C THR A 44 -24.07 -17.91 15.75
N LEU A 45 -24.55 -16.78 16.27
CA LEU A 45 -23.88 -16.02 17.32
C LEU A 45 -24.16 -16.66 18.67
N MET A 46 -23.11 -16.92 19.44
CA MET A 46 -23.23 -17.53 20.77
C MET A 46 -22.15 -17.03 21.72
N SER A 47 -22.44 -17.10 23.02
CA SER A 47 -21.47 -16.79 24.07
C SER A 47 -20.37 -17.85 24.11
N PHE A 48 -19.11 -17.44 24.36
CA PHE A 48 -17.96 -18.33 24.37
C PHE A 48 -18.13 -19.61 25.20
N GLU A 49 -18.73 -19.53 26.39
CA GLU A 49 -18.93 -20.69 27.28
C GLU A 49 -19.92 -21.74 26.75
N LYS A 50 -20.70 -21.40 25.73
CA LYS A 50 -21.73 -22.26 25.13
C LYS A 50 -21.32 -22.83 23.79
N ILE A 51 -20.12 -22.51 23.30
CA ILE A 51 -19.68 -23.00 22.00
C ILE A 51 -19.51 -24.52 22.03
N PRO A 52 -19.82 -25.21 20.92
CA PRO A 52 -19.34 -26.56 20.71
C PRO A 52 -17.82 -26.62 20.86
N HIS A 53 -17.25 -27.75 21.27
CA HIS A 53 -15.80 -27.91 21.38
C HIS A 53 -15.09 -26.93 22.35
N TYR A 54 -15.82 -26.36 23.32
CA TYR A 54 -15.32 -25.35 24.26
C TYR A 54 -13.92 -25.65 24.82
N SER A 55 -13.66 -26.87 25.30
CA SER A 55 -12.37 -27.21 25.90
C SER A 55 -11.18 -27.11 24.91
N GLN A 56 -11.39 -27.47 23.64
CA GLN A 56 -10.34 -27.39 22.61
C GLN A 56 -10.09 -25.94 22.22
N ILE A 57 -11.17 -25.17 22.04
CA ILE A 57 -11.09 -23.76 21.69
C ILE A 57 -10.48 -22.95 22.84
N GLN A 58 -10.90 -23.20 24.08
CA GLN A 58 -10.34 -22.55 25.26
C GLN A 58 -8.82 -22.75 25.33
N SER A 59 -8.35 -24.00 25.18
CA SER A 59 -6.91 -24.28 25.11
C SER A 59 -6.21 -23.47 24.02
N LYS A 60 -6.80 -23.40 22.82
CA LYS A 60 -6.23 -22.64 21.69
C LYS A 60 -6.22 -21.13 21.95
N MET A 61 -7.25 -20.61 22.60
CA MET A 61 -7.34 -19.20 22.98
C MET A 61 -6.36 -18.84 24.10
N ASP A 62 -6.11 -19.76 25.04
CA ASP A 62 -5.10 -19.59 26.08
C ASP A 62 -3.68 -19.58 25.49
N ASP A 63 -3.41 -20.47 24.53
CA ASP A 63 -2.15 -20.46 23.76
C ASP A 63 -1.97 -19.14 23.00
N LEU A 64 -3.02 -18.67 22.32
CA LEU A 64 -3.02 -17.40 21.61
C LEU A 64 -2.76 -16.21 22.55
N LYS A 65 -3.44 -16.14 23.70
CA LYS A 65 -3.19 -15.10 24.72
C LYS A 65 -1.74 -15.12 25.20
N SER A 66 -1.19 -16.31 25.45
CA SER A 66 0.20 -16.47 25.86
C SER A 66 1.17 -15.96 24.77
N SER A 67 0.93 -16.29 23.51
CA SER A 67 1.74 -15.81 22.37
C SER A 67 1.66 -14.30 22.19
N ILE A 68 0.46 -13.71 22.33
CA ILE A 68 0.25 -12.25 22.30
C ILE A 68 1.06 -11.56 23.42
N GLY A 69 0.97 -12.09 24.66
CA GLY A 69 1.70 -11.53 25.80
C GLY A 69 3.22 -11.55 25.61
N GLN A 70 3.78 -12.65 25.09
CA GLN A 70 5.22 -12.76 24.84
C GLN A 70 5.72 -11.77 23.78
N MET A 71 4.95 -11.54 22.71
CA MET A 71 5.31 -10.53 21.69
C MET A 71 5.34 -9.13 22.28
N GLN A 72 4.34 -8.77 23.09
CA GLN A 72 4.28 -7.46 23.73
C GLN A 72 5.48 -7.22 24.67
N GLU A 73 5.86 -8.22 25.47
CA GLU A 73 7.05 -8.14 26.33
C GLU A 73 8.33 -7.96 25.51
N SER A 74 8.46 -8.67 24.37
CA SER A 74 9.63 -8.57 23.50
C SER A 74 9.77 -7.17 22.85
N TYR A 75 8.66 -6.57 22.42
CA TYR A 75 8.61 -5.22 21.85
C TYR A 75 9.00 -4.15 22.87
N VAL A 76 8.47 -4.24 24.11
CA VAL A 76 8.81 -3.33 25.21
C VAL A 76 10.28 -3.46 25.61
N SER A 77 10.82 -4.69 25.65
CA SER A 77 12.22 -4.94 26.01
C SER A 77 13.22 -4.42 24.97
N GLY A 78 12.83 -4.35 23.69
CA GLY A 78 13.65 -3.79 22.61
C GLY A 78 13.74 -2.26 22.60
N LEU A 79 12.79 -1.56 23.22
CA LEU A 79 12.70 -0.11 23.26
C LEU A 79 13.43 0.55 24.44
N ASN A 80 14.01 -0.24 25.36
CA ASN A 80 14.79 0.25 26.50
C ASN A 80 14.03 1.26 27.40
N ILE A 81 12.70 1.14 27.47
CA ILE A 81 11.85 2.00 28.31
C ILE A 81 11.68 1.30 29.65
N GLN A 82 12.51 1.67 30.64
CA GLN A 82 12.30 1.27 32.03
C GLN A 82 11.22 2.14 32.68
N ASN A 83 9.96 1.84 32.42
CA ASN A 83 8.86 2.29 33.28
C ASN A 83 8.15 1.07 33.86
N GLU A 84 8.24 0.96 35.18
CA GLU A 84 7.62 -0.08 36.00
C GLU A 84 6.09 0.16 36.07
N ASN A 85 5.31 -0.92 35.88
CA ASN A 85 3.90 -1.11 36.26
C ASN A 85 2.75 -0.74 35.29
N THR A 86 2.96 -0.60 33.99
CA THR A 86 1.85 -0.68 33.02
C THR A 86 1.85 -2.04 32.34
N GLU A 87 0.83 -2.87 32.62
CA GLU A 87 0.54 -4.07 31.82
C GLU A 87 0.54 -3.68 30.34
N PRO A 88 1.26 -4.41 29.47
CA PRO A 88 1.24 -4.11 28.05
C PRO A 88 -0.16 -4.37 27.50
N LYS A 89 -0.88 -3.28 27.16
CA LYS A 89 -2.22 -3.33 26.57
C LYS A 89 -2.12 -3.15 25.06
N GLY A 90 -1.80 -4.21 24.32
CA GLY A 90 -1.65 -4.10 22.85
C GLY A 90 -2.80 -4.71 22.05
N VAL A 91 -3.33 -5.86 22.48
CA VAL A 91 -4.31 -6.68 21.74
C VAL A 91 -5.25 -7.39 22.72
N GLU A 92 -6.54 -7.33 22.48
CA GLU A 92 -7.62 -7.96 23.23
C GLU A 92 -8.52 -8.75 22.28
N VAL A 93 -8.87 -9.99 22.65
CA VAL A 93 -9.86 -10.78 21.91
C VAL A 93 -11.17 -10.79 22.71
N LEU A 94 -12.27 -10.45 22.06
CA LEU A 94 -13.58 -10.40 22.69
C LEU A 94 -14.28 -11.76 22.64
N TYR A 95 -14.88 -12.16 23.76
CA TYR A 95 -15.54 -13.47 23.94
C TYR A 95 -17.07 -13.39 24.05
N ASP A 96 -17.62 -12.18 24.04
CA ASP A 96 -19.05 -11.95 24.29
C ASP A 96 -19.91 -12.53 23.16
N ASN A 97 -19.45 -12.35 21.91
CA ASN A 97 -20.14 -12.81 20.71
C ASN A 97 -19.16 -13.58 19.83
N VAL A 98 -19.29 -14.90 19.82
CA VAL A 98 -18.54 -15.78 18.93
C VAL A 98 -19.46 -16.20 17.79
N LEU A 99 -19.05 -15.92 16.56
CA LEU A 99 -19.75 -16.43 15.38
C LEU A 99 -19.25 -17.85 15.12
N TYR A 100 -20.14 -18.82 15.29
CA TYR A 100 -19.92 -20.21 14.94
C TYR A 100 -20.54 -20.48 13.58
N MET A 101 -19.76 -20.99 12.63
CA MET A 101 -20.27 -21.40 11.32
C MET A 101 -19.95 -22.88 11.06
N THR A 102 -20.89 -23.63 10.51
CA THR A 102 -20.67 -25.00 10.04
C THR A 102 -20.79 -25.06 8.53
N TYR A 103 -19.91 -25.80 7.88
CA TYR A 103 -19.98 -26.06 6.45
C TYR A 103 -19.41 -27.45 6.14
N ALA A 104 -20.19 -28.26 5.41
CA ALA A 104 -19.83 -29.64 5.12
C ALA A 104 -19.45 -30.40 6.41
N ASN A 105 -18.19 -30.86 6.52
CA ASN A 105 -17.67 -31.59 7.69
C ASN A 105 -16.71 -30.75 8.56
N THR A 106 -16.72 -29.43 8.40
CA THR A 106 -15.88 -28.49 9.16
C THR A 106 -16.71 -27.35 9.77
N HIS A 107 -16.06 -26.55 10.61
CA HIS A 107 -16.64 -25.39 11.25
C HIS A 107 -15.57 -24.34 11.56
N THR A 108 -16.04 -23.10 11.77
CA THR A 108 -15.20 -21.97 12.18
C THR A 108 -15.74 -21.30 13.43
N TYR A 109 -14.84 -20.66 14.17
CA TYR A 109 -15.15 -19.71 15.24
C TYR A 109 -14.49 -18.38 14.93
N THR A 110 -15.29 -17.32 14.85
CA THR A 110 -14.81 -15.96 14.62
C THR A 110 -14.94 -15.15 15.91
N PHE A 111 -13.84 -14.52 16.31
CA PHE A 111 -13.74 -13.65 17.47
C PHE A 111 -13.36 -12.24 17.04
N THR A 112 -13.99 -11.22 17.60
CA THR A 112 -13.57 -9.83 17.38
C THR A 112 -12.24 -9.56 18.08
N VAL A 113 -11.34 -8.85 17.41
CA VAL A 113 -10.08 -8.38 17.97
C VAL A 113 -10.14 -6.88 18.12
N ILE A 114 -9.62 -6.39 19.23
CA ILE A 114 -9.35 -4.98 19.48
C ILE A 114 -7.86 -4.85 19.73
N ARG A 115 -7.21 -3.84 19.15
CA ARG A 115 -5.82 -3.50 19.46
C ARG A 115 -5.64 -2.00 19.56
N GLU A 116 -4.57 -1.57 20.20
CA GLU A 116 -4.29 -0.14 20.45
C GLU A 116 -4.15 0.65 19.14
N LYS A 117 -3.53 0.03 18.13
CA LYS A 117 -3.36 0.57 16.77
C LYS A 117 -3.89 -0.43 15.73
N PRO A 118 -5.21 -0.48 15.51
CA PRO A 118 -5.80 -1.34 14.49
C PRO A 118 -5.44 -0.81 13.10
N LYS A 119 -5.20 -1.72 12.15
CA LYS A 119 -4.92 -1.37 10.75
C LYS A 119 -6.20 -1.26 9.92
N TYR A 120 -7.26 -1.95 10.35
CA TYR A 120 -8.56 -1.96 9.69
C TYR A 120 -9.67 -1.77 10.72
N TYR A 121 -10.82 -1.25 10.27
CA TYR A 121 -12.01 -1.05 11.11
C TYR A 121 -12.57 -2.35 11.69
N ILE A 122 -12.36 -3.47 10.99
CA ILE A 122 -12.80 -4.79 11.42
C ILE A 122 -11.67 -5.79 11.29
N GLU A 123 -11.30 -6.36 12.44
CA GLU A 123 -10.27 -7.39 12.56
C GLU A 123 -10.83 -8.53 13.41
N ASN A 124 -10.72 -9.75 12.92
CA ASN A 124 -11.23 -10.94 13.59
C ASN A 124 -10.16 -12.04 13.64
N ILE A 125 -10.12 -12.81 14.73
CA ILE A 125 -9.46 -14.11 14.75
C ILE A 125 -10.46 -15.15 14.29
N VAL A 126 -10.08 -15.92 13.28
CA VAL A 126 -10.86 -17.07 12.81
C VAL A 126 -10.09 -18.34 13.12
N LEU A 127 -10.73 -19.22 13.89
CA LEU A 127 -10.29 -20.59 14.12
C LEU A 127 -11.04 -21.52 13.18
N HIS A 128 -10.34 -22.14 12.25
CA HIS A 128 -10.92 -23.09 11.30
C HIS A 128 -10.55 -24.52 11.69
N TYR A 129 -11.55 -25.40 11.79
CA TYR A 129 -11.30 -26.79 12.08
C TYR A 129 -10.68 -27.52 10.89
N ASN A 130 -9.47 -28.01 11.07
CA ASN A 130 -8.76 -28.79 10.07
C ASN A 130 -9.02 -30.28 10.32
N ILE A 131 -9.77 -30.88 9.40
CA ILE A 131 -10.19 -32.29 9.49
C ILE A 131 -8.99 -33.23 9.40
N GLU A 132 -7.93 -32.85 8.68
CA GLU A 132 -6.73 -33.67 8.48
C GLU A 132 -5.85 -33.70 9.74
N SER A 133 -5.61 -32.53 10.34
CA SER A 133 -4.83 -32.42 11.57
C SER A 133 -5.64 -32.71 12.83
N ASN A 134 -6.98 -32.77 12.72
CA ASN A 134 -7.92 -32.87 13.84
C ASN A 134 -7.67 -31.76 14.88
N PHE A 135 -7.35 -30.56 14.39
CA PHE A 135 -7.00 -29.39 15.18
C PHE A 135 -7.46 -28.09 14.51
N TYR A 136 -7.21 -26.93 15.12
CA TYR A 136 -7.62 -25.63 14.58
C TYR A 136 -6.46 -24.87 13.96
N ASP A 137 -6.64 -24.51 12.70
CA ASP A 137 -5.86 -23.48 12.02
C ASP A 137 -6.34 -22.11 12.46
N GLU A 138 -5.44 -21.14 12.48
CA GLU A 138 -5.68 -19.82 13.05
C GLU A 138 -5.36 -18.74 12.04
N TYR A 139 -6.26 -17.77 11.90
CA TYR A 139 -6.14 -16.69 10.93
C TYR A 139 -6.51 -15.35 11.57
N LEU A 140 -5.76 -14.31 11.22
CA LEU A 140 -6.21 -12.94 11.34
C LEU A 140 -6.92 -12.57 10.04
N VAL A 141 -8.19 -12.25 10.15
CA VAL A 141 -9.02 -11.80 9.03
C VAL A 141 -9.32 -10.32 9.22
N GLN A 142 -8.94 -9.52 8.23
CA GLN A 142 -9.11 -8.07 8.24
C GLN A 142 -9.98 -7.67 7.05
N TYR A 143 -10.86 -6.69 7.26
CA TYR A 143 -11.78 -6.22 6.23
C TYR A 143 -11.45 -4.79 5.87
N ASP A 144 -11.16 -4.56 4.59
CA ASP A 144 -10.97 -3.23 4.05
C ASP A 144 -12.34 -2.60 3.78
N VAL A 145 -12.80 -1.84 4.78
CA VAL A 145 -14.08 -1.16 4.76
C VAL A 145 -13.86 0.31 5.07
N THR A 146 -14.64 1.17 4.44
CA THR A 146 -14.65 2.60 4.78
C THR A 146 -15.28 2.84 6.16
N ALA A 147 -15.07 4.01 6.75
CA ALA A 147 -15.75 4.41 7.99
C ALA A 147 -17.29 4.31 7.89
N GLU A 148 -17.86 4.69 6.75
CA GLU A 148 -19.30 4.60 6.51
C GLU A 148 -19.80 3.15 6.41
N GLN A 149 -19.05 2.30 5.73
CA GLN A 149 -19.34 0.86 5.63
C GLN A 149 -19.24 0.19 7.01
N TYR A 150 -18.23 0.55 7.80
CA TYR A 150 -18.06 0.10 9.18
C TYR A 150 -19.25 0.51 10.07
N LEU A 151 -19.70 1.77 10.00
CA LEU A 151 -20.89 2.23 10.72
C LEU A 151 -22.18 1.51 10.28
N SER A 152 -22.31 1.19 9.00
CA SER A 152 -23.45 0.44 8.47
C SER A 152 -23.45 -0.99 9.01
N LEU A 153 -22.30 -1.67 8.96
CA LEU A 153 -22.13 -3.01 9.55
C LEU A 153 -22.39 -3.03 11.05
N ALA A 154 -21.90 -2.02 11.79
CA ALA A 154 -22.15 -1.89 13.23
C ALA A 154 -23.65 -1.70 13.57
N ARG A 155 -24.46 -1.19 12.62
CA ARG A 155 -25.92 -1.07 12.73
C ARG A 155 -26.67 -2.33 12.28
N GLY A 156 -25.95 -3.38 11.85
CA GLY A 156 -26.53 -4.61 11.32
C GLY A 156 -27.00 -4.50 9.87
N GLU A 157 -26.56 -3.47 9.14
CA GLU A 157 -26.86 -3.29 7.72
C GLU A 157 -25.89 -4.15 6.87
N LEU A 158 -26.36 -4.62 5.71
CA LEU A 158 -25.51 -5.34 4.75
C LEU A 158 -24.72 -4.34 3.91
N LEU A 159 -23.49 -4.71 3.54
CA LEU A 159 -22.71 -3.91 2.60
C LEU A 159 -23.32 -3.98 1.21
N THR A 160 -23.50 -2.82 0.58
CA THR A 160 -23.92 -2.69 -0.81
C THR A 160 -22.83 -3.11 -1.78
N GLU A 161 -21.56 -2.96 -1.37
CA GLU A 161 -20.37 -3.26 -2.15
C GLU A 161 -19.50 -4.31 -1.45
N LYS A 162 -18.71 -5.05 -2.23
CA LYS A 162 -17.81 -6.07 -1.70
C LYS A 162 -16.64 -5.39 -0.98
N ALA A 163 -16.50 -5.63 0.32
CA ALA A 163 -15.27 -5.31 1.04
C ALA A 163 -14.15 -6.28 0.66
N GLU A 164 -12.94 -5.76 0.48
CA GLU A 164 -11.77 -6.61 0.34
C GLU A 164 -11.48 -7.29 1.68
N THR A 165 -11.12 -8.58 1.64
CA THR A 165 -10.85 -9.39 2.82
C THR A 165 -9.42 -9.88 2.77
N ILE A 166 -8.64 -9.54 3.78
CA ILE A 166 -7.24 -9.92 3.93
C ILE A 166 -7.15 -11.02 4.97
N ILE A 167 -6.64 -12.18 4.57
CA ILE A 167 -6.51 -13.33 5.46
C ILE A 167 -5.05 -13.65 5.66
N THR A 168 -4.61 -13.50 6.91
CA THR A 168 -3.24 -13.74 7.34
C THR A 168 -3.19 -14.97 8.24
N PRO A 169 -2.54 -16.07 7.83
CA PRO A 169 -2.33 -17.22 8.69
C PRO A 169 -1.49 -16.85 9.92
N LEU A 170 -1.91 -17.29 11.10
CA LEU A 170 -1.20 -17.09 12.36
C LEU A 170 -0.48 -18.38 12.74
N ASN A 171 0.82 -18.44 12.43
CA ASN A 171 1.64 -19.58 12.81
C ASN A 171 1.91 -19.51 14.32
N LYS A 172 1.40 -20.48 15.09
CA LYS A 172 1.59 -20.58 16.56
C LYS A 172 1.07 -19.37 17.36
N GLY A 173 0.01 -18.71 16.88
CA GLY A 173 -0.63 -17.61 17.61
C GLY A 173 0.15 -16.30 17.64
N THR A 174 1.11 -16.10 16.74
CA THR A 174 1.84 -14.83 16.62
C THR A 174 1.28 -14.00 15.49
N PHE A 175 0.98 -12.73 15.76
CA PHE A 175 0.58 -11.70 14.78
C PHE A 175 1.73 -11.25 13.86
N ASP A 176 2.93 -11.80 14.07
CA ASP A 176 4.19 -11.44 13.42
C ASP A 176 4.47 -12.24 12.13
N SER A 177 3.44 -12.44 11.29
CA SER A 177 3.59 -13.18 10.03
C SER A 177 4.42 -12.44 8.96
N TYR A 178 4.85 -11.20 9.21
CA TYR A 178 5.71 -10.45 8.30
C TYR A 178 7.19 -10.89 8.31
N THR A 179 7.65 -11.75 9.24
CA THR A 179 9.09 -12.04 9.37
C THR A 179 9.49 -13.51 9.55
N THR A 180 8.83 -14.49 8.90
CA THR A 180 9.47 -15.82 8.73
C THR A 180 9.15 -16.49 7.40
N SER A 181 9.70 -15.98 6.29
CA SER A 181 10.05 -16.79 5.12
C SER A 181 11.39 -17.50 5.37
N ALA A 182 11.45 -18.33 6.40
CA ALA A 182 12.61 -19.16 6.71
C ALA A 182 12.28 -20.65 6.50
N GLY A 183 12.25 -21.04 5.23
CA GLY A 183 12.49 -22.42 4.76
C GLY A 183 11.28 -23.36 4.72
N GLY A 184 10.82 -23.71 3.51
CA GLY A 184 10.08 -24.95 3.28
C GLY A 184 9.11 -24.91 2.11
N SER A 185 7.95 -24.27 2.31
CA SER A 185 6.83 -24.29 1.36
C SER A 185 6.11 -22.96 1.45
N THR A 186 5.97 -22.23 0.33
CA THR A 186 5.15 -21.02 0.29
C THR A 186 3.72 -21.43 -0.01
N CYS A 187 2.87 -21.46 1.01
CA CYS A 187 1.43 -21.58 0.81
C CYS A 187 0.84 -20.20 0.54
N SER A 188 0.15 -20.04 -0.58
CA SER A 188 -0.68 -18.88 -0.85
C SER A 188 -2.14 -19.21 -0.52
N VAL A 189 -2.82 -18.31 0.18
CA VAL A 189 -4.27 -18.41 0.42
C VAL A 189 -4.96 -17.49 -0.59
N THR A 190 -5.81 -18.06 -1.44
CA THR A 190 -6.65 -17.30 -2.37
C THR A 190 -8.08 -17.36 -1.86
N CYS A 191 -8.69 -16.21 -1.62
CA CYS A 191 -10.07 -16.12 -1.13
C CYS A 191 -11.00 -15.54 -2.19
N SER A 192 -12.20 -16.07 -2.28
CA SER A 192 -13.29 -15.54 -3.10
C SER A 192 -14.55 -15.37 -2.26
N THR A 193 -15.26 -14.27 -2.50
CA THR A 193 -16.61 -14.10 -1.97
C THR A 193 -17.56 -14.90 -2.84
N ILE A 194 -18.33 -15.78 -2.22
CA ILE A 194 -19.33 -16.63 -2.84
C ILE A 194 -20.69 -16.07 -2.45
N ASN A 195 -21.45 -15.64 -3.44
CA ASN A 195 -22.83 -15.19 -3.25
C ASN A 195 -23.76 -16.39 -3.44
N VAL A 196 -24.62 -16.60 -2.46
CA VAL A 196 -25.68 -17.60 -2.50
C VAL A 196 -26.98 -16.84 -2.74
N PRO A 197 -27.63 -17.03 -3.91
CA PRO A 197 -28.90 -16.38 -4.19
C PRO A 197 -30.01 -16.95 -3.31
N CYS A 198 -31.14 -16.25 -3.28
CA CYS A 198 -32.34 -16.67 -2.55
C CYS A 198 -32.77 -18.08 -2.99
N ALA A 199 -33.51 -18.82 -2.16
CA ALA A 199 -33.91 -20.21 -2.45
C ALA A 199 -34.68 -20.42 -3.78
N SER A 200 -35.25 -19.34 -4.35
CA SER A 200 -35.89 -19.33 -5.67
C SER A 200 -34.90 -19.32 -6.84
N GLY A 201 -33.64 -18.96 -6.60
CA GLY A 201 -32.59 -18.75 -7.60
C GLY A 201 -32.77 -17.49 -8.46
N LEU A 202 -33.74 -16.63 -8.14
CA LEU A 202 -34.15 -15.49 -8.99
C LEU A 202 -33.60 -14.13 -8.55
N HIS A 203 -33.04 -14.05 -7.34
CA HIS A 203 -32.62 -12.79 -6.72
C HIS A 203 -31.24 -12.96 -6.10
N GLU A 204 -30.35 -12.01 -6.38
CA GLU A 204 -28.98 -11.95 -5.88
C GLU A 204 -28.93 -11.28 -4.49
N VAL A 205 -27.75 -11.35 -3.86
CA VAL A 205 -27.45 -10.57 -2.65
C VAL A 205 -27.70 -9.08 -2.95
N ASN A 206 -28.40 -8.38 -2.04
CA ASN A 206 -28.82 -6.97 -2.14
C ASN A 206 -30.00 -6.66 -3.09
N ASP A 207 -30.68 -7.66 -3.67
CA ASP A 207 -31.95 -7.42 -4.36
C ASP A 207 -33.06 -7.15 -3.31
N PRO A 208 -33.75 -5.99 -3.32
CA PRO A 208 -34.83 -5.69 -2.38
C PRO A 208 -36.02 -6.66 -2.47
N GLN A 209 -36.09 -7.47 -3.53
CA GLN A 209 -37.11 -8.53 -3.65
C GLN A 209 -36.73 -9.82 -2.90
N CYS A 210 -35.53 -9.90 -2.33
CA CYS A 210 -35.12 -10.95 -1.39
C CYS A 210 -35.49 -10.62 0.07
N ASP A 211 -36.53 -9.81 0.28
CA ASP A 211 -37.00 -9.42 1.61
C ASP A 211 -37.50 -10.62 2.41
N PHE A 212 -37.21 -10.59 3.72
CA PHE A 212 -37.61 -11.57 4.71
C PHE A 212 -39.10 -11.89 4.62
N ILE A 213 -39.45 -13.07 4.10
CA ILE A 213 -40.81 -13.61 4.21
C ILE A 213 -40.84 -14.41 5.54
N PRO A 214 -41.56 -13.97 6.58
CA PRO A 214 -41.57 -14.62 7.90
C PRO A 214 -42.03 -16.09 7.87
N LYS A 215 -42.66 -16.49 6.77
CA LYS A 215 -43.16 -17.84 6.52
C LYS A 215 -42.05 -18.82 6.05
N TYR A 216 -40.92 -18.30 5.57
CA TYR A 216 -39.79 -19.06 5.04
C TYR A 216 -38.46 -18.33 5.38
N PRO A 217 -37.95 -18.44 6.61
CA PRO A 217 -36.68 -17.83 7.01
C PRO A 217 -35.48 -18.35 6.19
N ASP A 218 -35.66 -19.44 5.45
CA ASP A 218 -34.64 -20.12 4.64
C ASP A 218 -34.49 -19.53 3.22
N SER A 219 -35.08 -18.36 2.96
CA SER A 219 -35.18 -17.78 1.60
C SER A 219 -34.16 -16.69 1.30
N MET A 220 -33.32 -16.29 2.26
CA MET A 220 -32.49 -15.09 2.10
C MET A 220 -31.22 -15.39 1.31
N ALA A 221 -30.85 -14.48 0.41
CA ALA A 221 -29.54 -14.47 -0.19
C ALA A 221 -28.49 -14.10 0.88
N PHE A 222 -27.32 -14.70 0.81
CA PHE A 222 -26.20 -14.40 1.69
C PHE A 222 -24.88 -14.53 0.93
N SER A 223 -23.81 -13.94 1.44
CA SER A 223 -22.47 -14.06 0.85
C SER A 223 -21.50 -14.62 1.88
N TYR A 224 -20.56 -15.48 1.51
CA TYR A 224 -19.51 -15.94 2.42
C TYR A 224 -18.16 -15.90 1.73
N VAL A 225 -17.08 -15.84 2.50
CA VAL A 225 -15.73 -15.91 1.93
C VAL A 225 -15.26 -17.36 1.97
N GLY A 226 -15.06 -17.94 0.80
CA GLY A 226 -14.42 -19.25 0.63
C GLY A 226 -12.95 -19.07 0.26
N CYS A 227 -12.05 -19.75 0.95
CA CYS A 227 -10.61 -19.67 0.69
C CYS A 227 -10.03 -21.02 0.33
N THR A 228 -9.11 -21.01 -0.63
CA THR A 228 -8.31 -22.15 -1.04
C THR A 228 -6.85 -21.86 -0.74
N THR A 229 -6.20 -22.77 -0.02
CA THR A 229 -4.76 -22.69 0.23
C THR A 229 -4.03 -23.53 -0.82
N THR A 230 -3.15 -22.89 -1.59
CA THR A 230 -2.28 -23.58 -2.55
C THR A 230 -0.87 -23.56 -2.01
N CYS A 231 -0.36 -24.73 -1.59
CA CYS A 231 1.02 -24.88 -1.16
C CYS A 231 1.89 -25.32 -2.33
N VAL A 232 2.94 -24.55 -2.62
CA VAL A 232 3.99 -24.99 -3.54
C VAL A 232 5.14 -25.52 -2.70
N ASP A 233 5.32 -26.84 -2.71
CA ASP A 233 6.54 -27.44 -2.20
C ASP A 233 7.67 -27.11 -3.17
N VAL A 234 8.73 -26.45 -2.67
CA VAL A 234 9.93 -26.19 -3.47
C VAL A 234 10.74 -27.48 -3.55
N THR A 235 10.25 -28.45 -4.31
CA THR A 235 11.07 -29.56 -4.81
C THR A 235 11.48 -29.25 -6.25
N LEU A 236 12.80 -29.18 -6.47
CA LEU A 236 13.37 -29.07 -7.82
C LEU A 236 12.88 -30.26 -8.68
N SER A 237 12.32 -29.95 -9.87
CA SER A 237 11.70 -30.83 -10.90
C SER A 237 10.42 -31.55 -10.42
N ASP A 238 9.26 -31.48 -11.08
CA ASP A 238 8.95 -31.54 -12.51
C ASP A 238 7.74 -30.65 -12.88
N ASN A 239 7.62 -30.34 -14.18
CA ASN A 239 6.48 -29.62 -14.75
C ASN A 239 5.22 -30.49 -14.74
N ASP A 240 4.28 -30.22 -13.84
CA ASP A 240 2.87 -30.55 -14.04
C ASP A 240 1.99 -29.35 -13.69
N ASN A 241 1.07 -29.05 -14.60
CA ASN A 241 0.23 -27.87 -14.58
C ASN A 241 -1.08 -28.23 -13.87
N PRO A 242 -1.38 -27.74 -12.66
CA PRO A 242 -2.62 -28.10 -11.98
C PRO A 242 -3.79 -27.29 -12.55
N THR A 243 -4.80 -27.99 -13.06
CA THR A 243 -6.10 -27.42 -13.43
C THR A 243 -6.87 -27.00 -12.17
N PRO A 244 -7.52 -25.82 -12.15
CA PRO A 244 -8.28 -25.38 -10.98
C PRO A 244 -9.55 -26.25 -10.81
N LEU A 245 -9.77 -26.75 -9.59
CA LEU A 245 -10.99 -27.44 -9.19
C LEU A 245 -12.15 -26.44 -9.11
N SER A 246 -13.23 -26.74 -9.81
CA SER A 246 -14.49 -25.99 -9.80
C SER A 246 -15.15 -26.06 -8.43
N GLY A 247 -15.32 -24.90 -7.77
CA GLY A 247 -16.07 -24.78 -6.52
C GLY A 247 -17.56 -25.04 -6.75
N GLY A 248 -18.14 -25.97 -5.97
CA GLY A 248 -19.56 -26.27 -5.98
C GLY A 248 -20.41 -25.17 -5.34
N SER A 249 -21.56 -24.89 -5.92
CA SER A 249 -22.51 -23.88 -5.45
C SER A 249 -23.35 -24.43 -4.29
N GLY A 250 -23.05 -24.00 -3.06
CA GLY A 250 -23.79 -24.40 -1.86
C GLY A 250 -24.96 -23.47 -1.59
N GLY A 251 -26.20 -23.97 -1.65
CA GLY A 251 -27.38 -23.25 -1.15
C GLY A 251 -27.58 -23.52 0.35
N GLY A 252 -27.48 -22.48 1.17
CA GLY A 252 -27.77 -22.55 2.60
C GLY A 252 -29.27 -22.62 2.88
N ASN A 253 -29.62 -23.15 4.04
CA ASN A 253 -30.97 -23.26 4.56
C ASN A 253 -30.89 -22.72 6.00
N GLY A 254 -31.60 -21.61 6.25
CA GLY A 254 -31.47 -20.75 7.43
C GLY A 254 -30.92 -19.34 7.09
N SER A 255 -31.25 -18.35 7.93
CA SER A 255 -30.66 -17.01 7.85
C SER A 255 -29.19 -17.10 8.28
N VAL A 256 -28.29 -17.24 7.31
CA VAL A 256 -26.85 -17.31 7.56
C VAL A 256 -26.33 -15.88 7.67
N ASN A 257 -26.10 -15.40 8.89
CA ASN A 257 -25.32 -14.19 9.10
C ASN A 257 -23.84 -14.55 8.95
N THR A 258 -23.24 -14.05 7.89
CA THR A 258 -21.83 -14.20 7.52
C THR A 258 -21.09 -12.87 7.56
N SER A 259 -21.78 -11.81 7.99
CA SER A 259 -21.20 -10.48 8.11
C SER A 259 -20.00 -10.55 9.06
N PRO A 260 -18.96 -9.76 8.79
CA PRO A 260 -17.82 -9.64 9.69
C PRO A 260 -18.31 -9.21 11.08
N LEU A 261 -17.55 -9.50 12.14
CA LEU A 261 -17.90 -9.06 13.50
C LEU A 261 -17.22 -7.72 13.81
N PRO A 262 -17.88 -6.56 13.55
CA PRO A 262 -17.30 -5.26 13.84
C PRO A 262 -17.12 -5.08 15.35
N ALA A 263 -16.01 -4.44 15.75
CA ALA A 263 -15.93 -3.83 17.06
C ALA A 263 -16.95 -2.68 17.16
N ASN A 264 -17.28 -2.23 18.38
CA ASN A 264 -18.20 -1.10 18.53
C ASN A 264 -17.51 0.21 18.06
N PRO A 265 -18.13 0.98 17.15
CA PRO A 265 -17.59 2.26 16.74
C PRO A 265 -17.60 3.25 17.90
N CYS A 266 -16.67 4.19 17.89
CA CYS A 266 -16.62 5.31 18.81
C CYS A 266 -16.31 6.61 18.08
N ILE A 267 -16.53 7.74 18.76
CA ILE A 267 -16.17 9.07 18.28
C ILE A 267 -15.07 9.60 19.22
N PRO A 268 -13.85 9.92 18.72
CA PRO A 268 -12.79 10.50 19.52
C PRO A 268 -13.29 11.79 20.17
N SER A 269 -13.06 11.94 21.49
CA SER A 269 -13.54 13.11 22.25
C SER A 269 -12.79 14.41 21.92
N LYS A 270 -11.96 14.44 20.87
CA LYS A 270 -11.17 15.61 20.44
C LYS A 270 -11.66 16.18 19.11
N THR A 271 -12.96 16.45 18.98
CA THR A 271 -13.39 17.46 18.00
C THR A 271 -12.97 18.83 18.52
N LEU A 272 -11.95 19.43 17.88
CA LEU A 272 -11.65 20.85 18.04
C LEU A 272 -12.94 21.64 17.72
N PRO A 273 -13.35 22.60 18.55
CA PRO A 273 -14.59 23.33 18.30
C PRO A 273 -14.44 24.21 17.05
N GLY A 274 -14.98 23.76 15.91
CA GLY A 274 -15.01 24.54 14.68
C GLY A 274 -15.13 23.77 13.36
N PHE A 275 -14.81 22.47 13.32
CA PHE A 275 -15.00 21.64 12.14
C PHE A 275 -16.33 20.88 12.25
N GLY A 276 -17.09 20.84 11.16
CA GLY A 276 -18.40 20.20 11.11
C GLY A 276 -18.29 18.69 11.37
N ASN A 277 -19.45 18.05 11.57
CA ASN A 277 -19.58 16.61 11.80
C ASN A 277 -19.20 15.80 10.54
N ASP A 278 -17.95 15.88 10.11
CA ASP A 278 -17.44 15.06 9.02
C ASP A 278 -17.25 13.63 9.55
N ILE A 279 -17.68 12.68 8.73
CA ILE A 279 -17.71 11.22 8.99
C ILE A 279 -16.30 10.64 9.22
N GLY A 280 -15.24 11.47 9.13
CA GLY A 280 -13.84 11.10 9.34
C GLY A 280 -13.41 10.84 10.79
N ASP A 281 -14.26 11.15 11.78
CA ASP A 281 -13.95 10.93 13.21
C ASP A 281 -14.47 9.58 13.75
N VAL A 282 -14.61 8.55 12.92
CA VAL A 282 -15.00 7.21 13.41
C VAL A 282 -13.75 6.45 13.85
N GLY A 283 -13.74 5.96 15.09
CA GLY A 283 -12.66 5.14 15.64
C GLY A 283 -13.12 3.81 16.21
N ILE A 284 -12.16 3.01 16.65
CA ILE A 284 -12.35 1.79 17.43
C ILE A 284 -11.93 2.06 18.88
N ILE A 285 -12.71 1.57 19.84
CA ILE A 285 -12.29 1.56 21.24
C ILE A 285 -11.16 0.54 21.38
N GLY A 286 -9.92 1.00 21.57
CA GLY A 286 -8.75 0.15 21.78
C GLY A 286 -8.81 -0.60 23.12
N GLY A 287 -7.89 -1.56 23.35
CA GLY A 287 -7.83 -2.35 24.59
C GLY A 287 -7.48 -1.51 25.84
N ASN A 288 -7.03 -0.27 25.64
CA ASN A 288 -6.84 0.73 26.70
C ASN A 288 -8.14 1.50 27.05
N GLY A 289 -9.22 1.28 26.30
CA GLY A 289 -10.50 1.98 26.44
C GLY A 289 -10.56 3.34 25.73
N GLU A 290 -9.49 3.74 25.03
CA GLU A 290 -9.46 4.98 24.26
C GLU A 290 -10.08 4.77 22.88
N CYS A 291 -10.74 5.80 22.36
CA CYS A 291 -11.23 5.78 20.99
C CYS A 291 -10.10 6.19 20.04
N THR A 292 -9.51 5.22 19.36
CA THR A 292 -8.45 5.45 18.38
C THR A 292 -9.06 5.41 16.98
N PRO A 293 -8.93 6.47 16.16
CA PRO A 293 -9.19 6.30 14.73
C PRO A 293 -8.31 5.16 14.21
N VAL A 294 -8.84 4.34 13.31
CA VAL A 294 -7.99 3.39 12.58
C VAL A 294 -6.98 4.27 11.86
N GLU A 295 -5.70 4.19 12.24
CA GLU A 295 -4.65 4.93 11.53
C GLU A 295 -4.73 4.44 10.09
N ASP A 296 -5.17 5.31 9.17
CA ASP A 296 -5.14 5.07 7.73
C ASP A 296 -3.76 4.45 7.44
N PHE A 297 -3.78 3.22 6.90
CA PHE A 297 -2.63 2.42 6.48
C PHE A 297 -1.41 3.32 6.30
N GLU A 298 -0.36 3.25 7.15
CA GLU A 298 0.72 4.25 7.15
C GLU A 298 1.16 4.61 5.71
N ILE A 299 0.55 5.69 5.18
CA ILE A 299 0.73 6.21 3.82
C ILE A 299 2.20 6.58 3.62
N PHE A 300 2.89 6.81 4.74
CA PHE A 300 4.32 7.04 4.85
C PHE A 300 5.02 5.83 5.46
N THR A 301 5.68 5.03 4.63
CA THR A 301 6.56 3.96 5.14
C THR A 301 7.99 4.46 5.24
N ASN A 302 8.61 4.34 6.41
CA ASN A 302 10.02 4.68 6.56
C ASN A 302 10.88 3.43 6.37
N HIS A 303 11.74 3.41 5.35
CA HIS A 303 12.75 2.35 5.24
C HIS A 303 13.70 2.44 6.45
N GLN A 304 14.19 1.29 6.94
CA GLN A 304 15.04 1.24 8.14
C GLN A 304 16.27 2.17 8.06
N SER A 305 16.81 2.40 6.87
CA SER A 305 17.95 3.32 6.67
C SER A 305 17.60 4.80 6.83
N PHE A 306 16.32 5.15 6.86
CA PHE A 306 15.83 6.51 7.12
C PHE A 306 15.46 6.70 8.60
N VAL A 307 15.10 5.63 9.30
CA VAL A 307 14.83 5.64 10.74
C VAL A 307 16.09 6.13 11.48
N ASN A 308 15.94 7.12 12.37
CA ASN A 308 17.02 7.78 13.12
C ASN A 308 18.02 8.60 12.30
N THR A 309 17.61 9.12 11.14
CA THR A 309 18.44 10.00 10.31
C THR A 309 18.19 11.48 10.59
N LYS A 310 19.14 12.34 10.20
CA LYS A 310 18.96 13.79 10.34
C LYS A 310 17.93 14.30 9.34
N THR A 311 17.85 13.68 8.18
CA THR A 311 16.83 14.00 7.18
C THR A 311 15.44 13.59 7.66
N LYS A 312 15.27 12.46 8.34
CA LYS A 312 13.99 12.14 8.99
C LYS A 312 13.58 13.23 9.97
N CYS A 313 14.50 13.71 10.79
CA CYS A 313 14.16 14.75 11.75
C CYS A 313 13.67 16.05 11.07
N ILE A 314 14.29 16.45 9.96
CA ILE A 314 13.80 17.57 9.14
C ILE A 314 12.45 17.25 8.48
N HIS A 315 12.26 16.05 7.95
CA HIS A 315 10.98 15.59 7.41
C HIS A 315 9.88 15.69 8.47
N ASP A 316 10.11 15.15 9.68
CA ASP A 316 9.13 15.19 10.77
C ASP A 316 8.79 16.63 11.15
N LYS A 317 9.78 17.54 11.17
CA LYS A 317 9.54 18.97 11.44
C LYS A 317 8.63 19.60 10.37
N LEU A 318 8.97 19.40 9.10
CA LEU A 318 8.20 19.93 7.98
C LEU A 318 6.82 19.27 7.84
N ALA A 319 6.67 17.99 8.19
CA ALA A 319 5.42 17.26 8.06
C ALA A 319 4.41 17.57 9.18
N ASN A 320 4.90 18.05 10.33
CA ASN A 320 4.10 18.38 11.51
C ASN A 320 3.79 19.88 11.66
N ASP A 321 4.40 20.75 10.85
CA ASP A 321 3.98 22.15 10.78
C ASP A 321 2.76 22.29 9.87
N ILE A 322 1.58 22.33 10.48
CA ILE A 322 0.26 22.37 9.81
C ILE A 322 -0.11 23.82 9.45
N SER A 323 0.87 24.69 9.20
CA SER A 323 0.61 26.05 8.77
C SER A 323 0.09 26.04 7.32
N ASP A 324 -0.91 26.86 7.02
CA ASP A 324 -1.47 26.98 5.65
C ASP A 324 -0.41 27.43 4.61
N ASN A 325 0.78 27.86 5.05
CA ASN A 325 1.87 28.30 4.20
C ASN A 325 2.95 27.23 3.97
N ASN A 326 2.89 26.11 4.70
CA ASN A 326 3.89 25.06 4.57
C ASN A 326 3.68 24.25 3.29
N PHE A 327 4.40 24.66 2.24
CA PHE A 327 4.40 24.00 0.94
C PHE A 327 4.69 22.49 1.03
N TYR A 328 5.57 22.07 1.94
CA TYR A 328 5.91 20.64 2.09
C TYR A 328 4.74 19.83 2.63
N GLU A 329 4.06 20.33 3.66
CA GLU A 329 2.86 19.70 4.23
C GLU A 329 1.76 19.61 3.17
N GLN A 330 1.51 20.69 2.42
CA GLN A 330 0.48 20.71 1.37
C GLN A 330 0.71 19.64 0.30
N LEU A 331 1.97 19.33 -0.03
CA LEU A 331 2.27 18.22 -0.94
C LEU A 331 2.02 16.86 -0.25
N LEU A 332 2.41 16.71 1.02
CA LEU A 332 2.17 15.49 1.78
C LEU A 332 0.69 15.20 2.01
N SER A 333 -0.13 16.22 2.22
CA SER A 333 -1.56 16.07 2.51
C SER A 333 -2.31 15.45 1.33
N LEU A 334 -1.81 15.63 0.10
CA LEU A 334 -2.38 15.00 -1.10
C LEU A 334 -2.20 13.48 -1.09
N PHE A 335 -1.09 12.98 -0.53
CA PHE A 335 -0.91 11.55 -0.28
C PHE A 335 -1.79 11.07 0.86
N ARG A 336 -1.94 11.87 1.93
CA ARG A 336 -2.83 11.50 3.05
C ARG A 336 -4.29 11.35 2.64
N SER A 337 -4.73 12.08 1.61
CA SER A 337 -6.10 11.99 1.10
C SER A 337 -6.39 10.74 0.27
N ASP A 338 -5.37 9.98 -0.10
CA ASP A 338 -5.51 8.77 -0.90
C ASP A 338 -4.79 7.58 -0.25
N PRO A 339 -5.51 6.68 0.44
CA PRO A 339 -4.90 5.55 1.15
C PRO A 339 -4.28 4.51 0.20
N THR A 340 -4.48 4.64 -1.11
CA THR A 340 -3.86 3.78 -2.11
C THR A 340 -2.43 4.19 -2.43
N ASP A 341 -2.05 5.43 -2.15
CA ASP A 341 -0.67 5.85 -2.35
C ASP A 341 0.22 5.47 -1.16
N ILE A 342 1.39 4.92 -1.44
CA ILE A 342 2.41 4.60 -0.44
C ILE A 342 3.69 5.35 -0.80
N LEU A 343 4.05 6.30 0.07
CA LEU A 343 5.29 7.06 -0.03
C LEU A 343 6.34 6.50 0.93
N GLN A 344 7.47 6.06 0.38
CA GLN A 344 8.60 5.55 1.14
C GLN A 344 9.79 6.51 1.17
N TYR A 345 10.36 6.73 2.36
CA TYR A 345 11.61 7.47 2.52
C TYR A 345 12.81 6.54 2.80
N LYS A 346 13.95 6.84 2.19
CA LYS A 346 15.19 6.07 2.31
C LYS A 346 16.43 6.97 2.27
N VAL A 347 17.49 6.56 2.97
CA VAL A 347 18.87 7.01 2.68
C VAL A 347 19.60 5.95 1.85
N GLY A 348 20.27 6.37 0.78
CA GLY A 348 20.88 5.45 -0.18
C GLY A 348 21.90 6.07 -1.14
N ILE A 349 22.12 5.37 -2.26
CA ILE A 349 22.98 5.81 -3.36
C ILE A 349 22.10 6.51 -4.39
N THR A 350 22.51 7.70 -4.82
CA THR A 350 21.88 8.49 -5.87
C THR A 350 22.77 8.50 -7.13
N PRO A 351 22.20 8.48 -8.35
CA PRO A 351 22.99 8.63 -9.57
C PRO A 351 23.76 9.96 -9.59
N GLY A 352 24.98 9.96 -10.12
CA GLY A 352 25.74 11.20 -10.31
C GLY A 352 26.11 11.97 -9.03
N GLN A 353 25.96 11.37 -7.84
CA GLN A 353 26.08 12.03 -6.53
C GLN A 353 25.03 13.14 -6.30
N ASP A 354 23.86 13.00 -6.92
CA ASP A 354 22.74 13.92 -6.71
C ASP A 354 22.28 13.92 -5.24
N TRP A 355 21.57 14.96 -4.84
CA TRP A 355 21.14 15.13 -3.45
C TRP A 355 20.03 14.15 -3.07
N GLY A 356 19.09 13.93 -3.99
CA GLY A 356 18.00 12.97 -3.87
C GLY A 356 17.73 12.26 -5.20
N ILE A 357 16.81 11.32 -5.16
CA ILE A 357 16.14 10.76 -6.35
C ILE A 357 14.77 10.23 -5.96
N THR A 358 13.81 10.44 -6.85
CA THR A 358 12.46 9.89 -6.75
C THR A 358 12.26 8.78 -7.77
N LYS A 359 11.62 7.70 -7.34
CA LYS A 359 11.24 6.54 -8.18
C LYS A 359 9.81 6.12 -7.87
N GLY A 360 9.11 5.58 -8.86
CA GLY A 360 7.89 4.79 -8.60
C GLY A 360 8.21 3.30 -8.46
N HIS A 361 7.20 2.46 -8.60
CA HIS A 361 7.35 1.01 -8.61
C HIS A 361 6.66 0.41 -9.84
N GLU A 362 7.19 -0.69 -10.37
CA GLU A 362 6.55 -1.40 -11.50
C GLU A 362 5.14 -1.92 -11.16
N ALA A 363 4.82 -2.04 -9.87
CA ALA A 363 3.52 -2.47 -9.36
C ALA A 363 2.41 -1.47 -9.72
N ASN A 364 2.72 -0.17 -9.80
CA ASN A 364 1.75 0.86 -10.14
C ASN A 364 1.20 0.68 -11.57
N ASN A 365 1.95 0.02 -12.46
CA ASN A 365 1.48 -0.29 -13.81
C ASN A 365 0.31 -1.27 -13.82
N PHE A 366 0.12 -2.01 -12.74
CA PHE A 366 -0.96 -2.95 -12.55
C PHE A 366 -2.00 -2.27 -11.67
N SER A 367 -3.28 -2.46 -11.94
CA SER A 367 -4.39 -1.99 -11.10
C SER A 367 -4.43 -2.74 -9.77
N SER A 368 -3.35 -2.66 -9.01
CA SER A 368 -3.06 -3.41 -7.79
C SER A 368 -3.70 -2.77 -6.56
N GLY A 369 -4.45 -1.68 -6.75
CA GLY A 369 -5.09 -0.93 -5.68
C GLY A 369 -4.12 -0.07 -4.87
N PHE A 370 -2.82 -0.08 -5.18
CA PHE A 370 -1.81 0.72 -4.50
C PHE A 370 -0.74 1.26 -5.46
N ASP A 371 -0.38 2.52 -5.28
CA ASP A 371 0.70 3.17 -6.01
C ASP A 371 1.88 3.45 -5.06
N PHE A 372 3.06 2.94 -5.41
CA PHE A 372 4.25 3.04 -4.57
C PHE A 372 5.25 4.03 -5.14
N TYR A 373 5.71 4.94 -4.28
CA TYR A 373 6.74 5.92 -4.60
C TYR A 373 7.85 5.88 -3.55
N THR A 374 9.09 6.12 -3.96
CA THR A 374 10.24 6.13 -3.06
C THR A 374 11.09 7.37 -3.28
N ILE A 375 11.31 8.13 -2.21
CA ILE A 375 12.30 9.20 -2.13
C ILE A 375 13.56 8.65 -1.49
N THR A 376 14.67 8.64 -2.24
CA THR A 376 15.99 8.27 -1.72
C THR A 376 16.89 9.49 -1.62
N THR A 377 17.25 9.87 -0.40
CA THR A 377 18.25 10.92 -0.16
C THR A 377 19.65 10.32 -0.10
N SER A 378 20.65 11.08 -0.56
CA SER A 378 22.04 10.62 -0.56
C SER A 378 22.67 10.68 0.83
N HIS A 379 23.66 9.82 1.08
CA HIS A 379 24.50 9.89 2.29
C HIS A 379 25.24 11.24 2.44
N ALA A 380 25.44 11.98 1.34
CA ALA A 380 26.02 13.32 1.38
C ALA A 380 25.06 14.35 1.99
N ILE A 381 23.75 14.17 1.78
CA ILE A 381 22.70 14.99 2.39
C ILE A 381 22.53 14.68 3.89
N GLU A 382 22.73 13.43 4.31
CA GLU A 382 22.74 13.14 5.75
C GLU A 382 23.79 13.95 6.52
N ASN A 383 24.89 14.32 5.87
CA ASN A 383 25.98 15.07 6.47
C ASN A 383 25.98 16.58 6.13
N SER A 384 24.95 17.07 5.41
CA SER A 384 24.83 18.48 5.00
C SER A 384 24.13 19.36 6.05
N SER A 385 23.77 20.58 5.67
CA SER A 385 22.96 21.50 6.45
C SER A 385 21.47 21.17 6.41
N ASN A 386 20.70 21.71 7.37
CA ASN A 386 19.24 21.60 7.39
C ASN A 386 18.61 22.18 6.12
N LEU A 387 19.09 23.34 5.67
CA LEU A 387 18.68 23.97 4.41
C LEU A 387 18.78 23.00 3.22
N ALA A 388 19.92 22.29 3.10
CA ALA A 388 20.08 21.32 2.02
C ALA A 388 19.09 20.15 2.15
N ARG A 389 18.83 19.66 3.37
CA ARG A 389 17.83 18.59 3.60
C ARG A 389 16.41 19.04 3.27
N MET A 390 16.02 20.25 3.68
CA MET A 390 14.69 20.83 3.40
C MET A 390 14.45 20.91 1.89
N VAL A 391 15.40 21.48 1.15
CA VAL A 391 15.30 21.60 -0.31
C VAL A 391 15.24 20.22 -0.97
N THR A 392 16.10 19.28 -0.58
CA THR A 392 16.06 17.92 -1.15
C THR A 392 14.70 17.27 -0.91
N LEU A 393 14.17 17.31 0.31
CA LEU A 393 12.88 16.69 0.62
C LEU A 393 11.74 17.31 -0.18
N ALA A 394 11.64 18.64 -0.22
CA ALA A 394 10.59 19.34 -0.98
C ALA A 394 10.70 19.10 -2.48
N HIS A 395 11.93 19.05 -3.01
CA HIS A 395 12.19 18.79 -4.41
C HIS A 395 11.77 17.39 -4.82
N GLU A 396 12.22 16.37 -4.09
CA GLU A 396 11.86 15.00 -4.40
C GLU A 396 10.35 14.75 -4.23
N LEU A 397 9.71 15.33 -3.20
CA LEU A 397 8.26 15.20 -3.03
C LEU A 397 7.47 15.82 -4.20
N THR A 398 7.97 16.90 -4.79
CA THR A 398 7.38 17.50 -6.00
C THR A 398 7.49 16.56 -7.19
N HIS A 399 8.59 15.80 -7.31
CA HIS A 399 8.69 14.75 -8.30
C HIS A 399 7.68 13.62 -8.07
N VAL A 400 7.44 13.23 -6.82
CA VAL A 400 6.39 12.23 -6.51
C VAL A 400 5.04 12.73 -7.01
N MET A 401 4.66 13.97 -6.68
CA MET A 401 3.39 14.56 -7.13
C MET A 401 3.25 14.57 -8.66
N LEU A 402 4.32 14.92 -9.37
CA LEU A 402 4.33 14.87 -10.83
C LEU A 402 4.12 13.45 -11.35
N MET A 403 4.89 12.49 -10.81
CA MET A 403 4.82 11.10 -11.24
C MET A 403 3.45 10.51 -10.99
N ARG A 404 2.89 10.70 -9.79
CA ARG A 404 1.52 10.30 -9.46
C ARG A 404 0.50 10.86 -10.43
N THR A 405 0.52 12.18 -10.67
CA THR A 405 -0.41 12.81 -11.62
C THR A 405 -0.32 12.19 -13.01
N LEU A 406 0.89 11.88 -13.49
CA LEU A 406 1.07 11.29 -14.81
C LEU A 406 0.65 9.82 -14.86
N ASP A 407 0.83 9.10 -13.76
CA ASP A 407 0.46 7.69 -13.62
C ASP A 407 -1.06 7.52 -13.57
N GLU A 408 -1.76 8.31 -12.76
CA GLU A 408 -3.23 8.37 -12.71
C GLU A 408 -3.84 8.70 -14.08
N LEU A 409 -3.16 9.53 -14.87
CA LEU A 409 -3.56 9.86 -16.24
C LEU A 409 -3.21 8.74 -17.25
N GLY A 410 -2.44 7.73 -16.85
CA GLY A 410 -1.92 6.66 -17.68
C GLY A 410 -1.00 7.17 -18.79
N LEU A 411 -0.15 8.16 -18.46
CA LEU A 411 0.80 8.80 -19.37
C LEU A 411 2.24 8.38 -19.11
N ILE A 412 2.50 7.70 -18.00
CA ILE A 412 3.74 7.01 -17.72
C ILE A 412 3.46 5.54 -17.38
N VAL A 413 4.52 4.75 -17.43
CA VAL A 413 4.64 3.43 -16.82
C VAL A 413 5.99 3.37 -16.12
N PHE A 414 6.12 2.58 -15.07
CA PHE A 414 7.39 2.41 -14.36
C PHE A 414 8.14 1.18 -14.85
N LEU A 415 9.43 1.34 -15.09
CA LEU A 415 10.34 0.23 -15.38
C LEU A 415 10.61 -0.59 -14.10
N PRO A 416 11.16 -1.82 -14.20
CA PRO A 416 11.50 -2.64 -13.03
C PRO A 416 12.47 -1.99 -12.03
N ASN A 417 13.21 -0.97 -12.45
CA ASN A 417 14.11 -0.20 -11.60
C ASN A 417 13.45 1.04 -10.96
N GLY A 418 12.14 1.23 -11.17
CA GLY A 418 11.33 2.35 -10.67
C GLY A 418 11.43 3.63 -11.50
N ASP A 419 12.18 3.65 -12.61
CA ASP A 419 12.28 4.83 -13.45
C ASP A 419 11.00 5.00 -14.31
N PRO A 420 10.44 6.21 -14.40
CA PRO A 420 9.26 6.46 -15.22
C PRO A 420 9.63 6.45 -16.72
N GLN A 421 8.80 5.80 -17.52
CA GLN A 421 8.83 5.81 -18.98
C GLN A 421 7.53 6.39 -19.52
N LEU A 422 7.63 7.33 -20.46
CA LEU A 422 6.45 7.91 -21.11
C LEU A 422 5.67 6.83 -21.88
N ASN A 423 4.36 6.76 -21.62
CA ASN A 423 3.40 5.90 -22.30
C ASN A 423 2.36 6.76 -23.03
N VAL A 424 2.82 7.47 -24.07
CA VAL A 424 1.98 8.41 -24.83
C VAL A 424 2.04 8.11 -26.32
N ASP A 425 0.88 7.91 -26.93
CA ASP A 425 0.75 7.84 -28.40
C ASP A 425 0.71 9.26 -28.99
N CYS A 426 1.83 9.64 -29.61
CA CYS A 426 1.97 10.95 -30.25
C CYS A 426 1.39 11.06 -31.65
N GLY A 427 0.84 9.98 -32.23
CA GLY A 427 0.31 9.97 -33.59
C GLY A 427 -0.83 10.97 -33.84
N ASN A 428 -1.53 11.38 -32.78
CA ASN A 428 -2.74 12.21 -32.86
C ASN A 428 -2.55 13.68 -32.44
N TYR A 429 -1.36 14.07 -31.96
CA TYR A 429 -1.12 15.43 -31.45
C TYR A 429 -0.25 16.23 -32.43
N ALA A 430 -0.88 17.11 -33.22
CA ALA A 430 -0.18 18.02 -34.12
C ALA A 430 0.38 19.26 -33.37
N ILE A 431 1.46 19.85 -33.90
CA ILE A 431 2.18 21.01 -33.32
C ILE A 431 1.32 22.28 -33.13
N ASN A 432 0.10 22.33 -33.70
CA ASN A 432 -0.83 23.46 -33.60
C ASN A 432 -2.16 23.11 -32.91
N LEU A 433 -2.18 22.09 -32.05
CA LEU A 433 -3.38 21.68 -31.35
C LEU A 433 -3.80 22.74 -30.32
N LEU A 434 -5.06 23.18 -30.38
CA LEU A 434 -5.64 24.00 -29.33
C LEU A 434 -5.78 23.14 -28.06
N LEU A 435 -5.09 23.52 -26.98
CA LEU A 435 -5.11 22.77 -25.72
C LEU A 435 -6.41 22.96 -24.93
N SER A 436 -7.05 24.14 -25.04
CA SER A 436 -8.24 24.49 -24.26
C SER A 436 -9.42 23.52 -24.39
N PRO A 437 -9.77 22.94 -25.56
CA PRO A 437 -10.85 21.96 -25.66
C PRO A 437 -10.50 20.55 -25.16
N LEU A 438 -9.22 20.24 -24.94
CA LEU A 438 -8.79 18.90 -24.56
C LEU A 438 -9.07 18.62 -23.08
N SER A 439 -9.31 17.35 -22.73
CA SER A 439 -9.30 16.89 -21.34
C SER A 439 -7.90 17.04 -20.72
N VAL A 440 -7.80 17.00 -19.39
CA VAL A 440 -6.51 17.10 -18.68
C VAL A 440 -5.50 16.08 -19.23
N LYS A 441 -5.89 14.80 -19.33
CA LYS A 441 -5.09 13.73 -19.94
C LYS A 441 -4.59 14.10 -21.33
N HIS A 442 -5.48 14.53 -22.23
CA HIS A 442 -5.12 14.87 -23.61
C HIS A 442 -4.26 16.13 -23.71
N ARG A 443 -4.41 17.10 -22.79
CA ARG A 443 -3.52 18.28 -22.71
C ARG A 443 -2.10 17.85 -22.36
N PHE A 444 -1.93 17.07 -21.29
CA PHE A 444 -0.63 16.57 -20.89
C PHE A 444 0.00 15.69 -21.97
N ALA A 445 -0.76 14.78 -22.57
CA ALA A 445 -0.28 13.96 -23.69
C ALA A 445 0.21 14.82 -24.86
N ALA A 446 -0.55 15.85 -25.27
CA ALA A 446 -0.14 16.78 -26.31
C ALA A 446 1.15 17.53 -25.95
N LEU A 447 1.26 18.03 -24.72
CA LEU A 447 2.44 18.73 -24.22
C LEU A 447 3.69 17.84 -24.20
N ILE A 448 3.55 16.62 -23.68
CA ILE A 448 4.61 15.60 -23.66
C ILE A 448 5.05 15.27 -25.08
N CYS A 449 4.12 15.14 -26.03
CA CYS A 449 4.44 14.85 -27.42
C CYS A 449 5.18 15.99 -28.13
N VAL A 450 4.74 17.23 -27.93
CA VAL A 450 5.46 18.41 -28.44
C VAL A 450 6.87 18.48 -27.84
N TYR A 451 6.99 18.22 -26.55
CA TYR A 451 8.29 18.19 -25.87
C TYR A 451 9.20 17.09 -26.42
N ASN A 452 8.70 15.85 -26.54
CA ASN A 452 9.48 14.71 -27.00
C ASN A 452 9.94 14.88 -28.46
N GLN A 453 9.14 15.54 -29.30
CA GLN A 453 9.55 15.92 -30.65
C GLN A 453 10.65 16.98 -30.67
N ALA A 454 10.60 17.94 -29.75
CA ALA A 454 11.60 19.00 -29.64
C ALA A 454 12.92 18.51 -29.01
N ASN A 455 12.86 17.60 -28.03
CA ASN A 455 14.00 17.16 -27.21
C ASN A 455 13.93 15.66 -26.83
N PRO A 456 14.03 14.73 -27.80
CA PRO A 456 13.77 13.29 -27.60
C PRO A 456 14.73 12.55 -26.66
N THR A 457 15.80 13.21 -26.20
CA THR A 457 16.88 12.60 -25.39
C THR A 457 17.17 13.35 -24.10
N SER A 458 16.36 14.34 -23.74
CA SER A 458 16.63 15.12 -22.54
C SER A 458 16.23 14.33 -21.29
N LEU A 459 17.21 14.05 -20.43
CA LEU A 459 16.99 13.52 -19.09
C LEU A 459 16.20 14.49 -18.18
N GLN A 460 16.02 15.75 -18.62
CA GLN A 460 15.31 16.82 -17.92
C GLN A 460 13.85 16.96 -18.38
N TRP A 461 13.24 15.89 -18.91
CA TRP A 461 11.88 15.95 -19.42
C TRP A 461 10.85 16.26 -18.34
N THR A 462 11.05 15.75 -17.11
CA THR A 462 10.20 16.08 -15.95
C THR A 462 10.26 17.57 -15.63
N HIS A 463 11.46 18.16 -15.58
CA HIS A 463 11.65 19.60 -15.37
C HIS A 463 11.08 20.47 -16.49
N SER A 464 11.12 20.00 -17.72
CA SER A 464 10.53 20.74 -18.84
C SER A 464 9.01 20.68 -18.85
N LEU A 465 8.43 19.57 -18.35
CA LEU A 465 6.99 19.43 -18.17
C LEU A 465 6.46 20.31 -17.02
N PHE A 466 7.29 20.61 -16.01
CA PHE A 466 7.01 21.59 -14.93
C PHE A 466 6.90 23.06 -15.39
N ASN A 467 6.98 23.37 -16.68
CA ASN A 467 6.65 24.70 -17.21
C ASN A 467 5.36 24.69 -18.04
N THR A 468 4.53 23.66 -17.88
CA THR A 468 3.25 23.54 -18.58
C THR A 468 2.07 23.82 -17.65
N ALA A 469 0.82 23.70 -18.10
CA ALA A 469 -0.36 24.38 -17.54
C ALA A 469 -0.73 24.08 -16.06
N SER A 470 0.00 23.23 -15.35
CA SER A 470 -0.35 22.66 -14.03
C SER A 470 0.77 22.79 -12.99
N PHE A 471 2.02 22.95 -13.41
CA PHE A 471 3.16 23.26 -12.55
C PHE A 471 3.99 24.32 -13.26
N ASN A 472 4.49 25.32 -12.53
CA ASN A 472 5.30 26.39 -13.08
C ASN A 472 6.59 26.46 -12.25
N VAL A 473 7.76 26.32 -12.89
CA VAL A 473 9.06 26.28 -12.20
C VAL A 473 9.28 27.51 -11.33
N MET A 474 8.87 28.70 -11.78
CA MET A 474 8.99 29.92 -10.96
C MET A 474 8.08 29.91 -9.74
N SER A 475 6.87 29.37 -9.86
CA SER A 475 5.93 29.24 -8.73
C SER A 475 6.46 28.23 -7.72
N TYR A 476 6.92 27.07 -8.19
CA TYR A 476 7.56 26.04 -7.38
C TYR A 476 8.81 26.56 -6.67
N LYS A 477 9.73 27.21 -7.41
CA LYS A 477 10.93 27.81 -6.85
C LYS A 477 10.59 28.84 -5.76
N SER A 478 9.56 29.67 -6.00
CA SER A 478 9.11 30.67 -5.02
C SER A 478 8.50 30.03 -3.77
N GLN A 479 7.79 28.91 -3.92
CA GLN A 479 7.25 28.14 -2.79
C GLN A 479 8.36 27.52 -1.95
N ILE A 480 9.42 26.97 -2.56
CA ILE A 480 10.60 26.48 -1.83
C ILE A 480 11.35 27.62 -1.16
N GLU A 481 11.56 28.74 -1.86
CA GLU A 481 12.20 29.93 -1.27
C GLU A 481 11.45 30.40 -0.02
N ASN A 482 10.12 30.52 -0.09
CA ASN A 482 9.29 30.92 1.05
C ASN A 482 9.36 29.88 2.17
N LEU A 483 9.26 28.59 1.84
CA LEU A 483 9.41 27.50 2.82
C LEU A 483 10.74 27.63 3.59
N ILE A 484 11.85 27.86 2.88
CA ILE A 484 13.16 28.03 3.52
C ILE A 484 13.17 29.29 4.39
N LEU A 485 12.66 30.39 3.87
CA LEU A 485 12.71 31.68 4.54
C LEU A 485 11.90 31.68 5.83
N GLU A 486 10.73 31.04 5.81
CA GLU A 486 9.77 30.98 6.92
C GLU A 486 10.13 29.88 7.93
N GLU A 487 10.53 28.68 7.47
CA GLU A 487 10.72 27.51 8.34
C GLU A 487 12.15 27.33 8.86
N ASN A 488 13.15 27.97 8.25
CA ASN A 488 14.53 27.86 8.74
C ASN A 488 14.76 28.72 9.99
N ASP A 489 15.36 28.12 11.02
CA ASP A 489 15.76 28.84 12.23
C ASP A 489 17.05 29.65 11.99
N TRP A 490 16.88 30.82 11.35
CA TRP A 490 17.98 31.73 11.06
C TRP A 490 18.68 32.28 12.32
N ALA A 491 18.04 32.25 13.49
CA ALA A 491 18.62 32.77 14.72
C ALA A 491 19.65 31.79 15.32
N ASN A 492 19.41 30.50 15.16
CA ASN A 492 20.32 29.44 15.59
C ASN A 492 21.17 28.85 14.45
N GLU A 493 21.23 29.54 13.31
CA GLU A 493 22.07 29.17 12.18
C GLU A 493 23.57 29.27 12.52
N ASN A 494 24.39 28.47 11.83
CA ASN A 494 25.82 28.44 12.07
C ASN A 494 26.45 29.82 11.81
N PRO A 495 27.17 30.42 12.78
CA PRO A 495 27.78 31.74 12.61
C PRO A 495 28.72 31.86 11.41
N PHE A 496 29.39 30.76 11.01
CA PHE A 496 30.24 30.75 9.82
C PHE A 496 29.42 30.85 8.53
N LEU A 497 28.26 30.20 8.46
CA LEU A 497 27.36 30.36 7.31
C LEU A 497 26.80 31.79 7.29
N ILE A 498 26.33 32.31 8.43
CA ILE A 498 25.80 33.67 8.55
C ILE A 498 26.82 34.68 8.02
N SER A 499 28.07 34.64 8.53
CA SER A 499 29.13 35.54 8.07
C SER A 499 29.39 35.40 6.58
N SER A 500 29.49 34.17 6.07
CA SER A 500 29.76 33.93 4.64
C SER A 500 28.64 34.47 3.74
N MET A 501 27.37 34.32 4.14
CA MET A 501 26.24 34.80 3.35
C MET A 501 26.05 36.31 3.47
N GLN A 502 26.38 36.90 4.63
CA GLN A 502 26.41 38.37 4.80
C GLN A 502 27.53 39.01 3.96
N ASP A 503 28.69 38.38 3.87
CA ASP A 503 29.78 38.87 3.01
C ASP A 503 29.41 38.80 1.53
N GLU A 504 28.68 37.76 1.10
CA GLU A 504 28.25 37.57 -0.29
C GLU A 504 27.05 38.47 -0.67
N PHE A 505 26.05 38.56 0.20
CA PHE A 505 24.74 39.14 -0.13
C PHE A 505 24.37 40.41 0.66
N GLY A 506 25.16 40.79 1.66
CA GLY A 506 24.90 41.98 2.47
C GLY A 506 23.74 41.81 3.45
N THR A 507 22.86 42.82 3.53
CA THR A 507 21.76 42.86 4.50
C THR A 507 20.66 41.86 4.21
N ASP A 508 20.45 41.53 2.93
CA ASP A 508 19.34 40.70 2.45
C ASP A 508 19.77 39.23 2.31
N TRP A 509 20.74 38.81 3.14
CA TRP A 509 21.42 37.54 2.97
C TRP A 509 20.50 36.34 3.18
N LYS A 510 19.43 36.45 3.99
CA LYS A 510 18.50 35.34 4.23
C LYS A 510 17.65 35.08 2.99
N GLU A 511 17.08 36.13 2.43
CA GLU A 511 16.29 36.13 1.20
C GLU A 511 17.15 35.61 0.04
N LYS A 512 18.37 36.14 -0.12
CA LYS A 512 19.28 35.68 -1.17
C LYS A 512 19.78 34.25 -0.97
N THR A 513 20.04 33.81 0.27
CA THR A 513 20.40 32.42 0.55
C THR A 513 19.25 31.47 0.17
N SER A 514 18.02 31.84 0.55
CA SER A 514 16.79 31.09 0.23
C SER A 514 16.56 31.03 -1.28
N GLU A 515 16.67 32.16 -1.97
CA GLU A 515 16.60 32.24 -3.43
C GLU A 515 17.65 31.34 -4.09
N TYR A 516 18.93 31.41 -3.69
CA TYR A 516 19.99 30.62 -4.32
C TYR A 516 19.77 29.12 -4.10
N ILE A 517 19.50 28.68 -2.87
CA ILE A 517 19.37 27.23 -2.61
C ILE A 517 18.09 26.64 -3.22
N SER A 518 17.02 27.42 -3.38
CA SER A 518 15.79 26.96 -4.04
C SER A 518 15.97 26.61 -5.53
N TRP A 519 17.08 27.03 -6.15
CA TRP A 519 17.44 26.65 -7.51
C TRP A 519 18.15 25.30 -7.63
N VAL A 520 18.51 24.65 -6.51
CA VAL A 520 19.17 23.34 -6.55
C VAL A 520 18.25 22.29 -7.16
N GLY A 521 18.77 21.52 -8.12
CA GLY A 521 18.04 20.56 -8.95
C GLY A 521 17.40 21.17 -10.20
N LEU A 522 17.39 22.50 -10.33
CA LEU A 522 16.83 23.21 -11.48
C LEU A 522 17.92 23.83 -12.38
N GLU A 523 19.20 23.55 -12.14
CA GLU A 523 20.33 24.23 -12.78
C GLU A 523 20.40 24.01 -14.30
N GLN A 524 19.72 22.97 -14.79
CA GLN A 524 19.66 22.63 -16.21
C GLN A 524 18.42 23.22 -16.92
N THR A 525 17.60 24.01 -16.22
CA THR A 525 16.40 24.64 -16.79
C THR A 525 16.71 25.96 -17.50
N THR A 526 15.82 26.37 -18.41
CA THR A 526 15.93 27.67 -19.09
C THR A 526 15.67 28.83 -18.12
N GLU A 527 14.79 28.61 -17.15
CA GLU A 527 14.44 29.56 -16.09
C GLU A 527 15.66 29.86 -15.22
N PHE A 528 16.38 28.83 -14.77
CA PHE A 528 17.63 29.02 -14.03
C PHE A 528 18.67 29.77 -14.86
N THR A 529 18.85 29.40 -16.13
CA THR A 529 19.80 30.08 -17.03
C THR A 529 19.47 31.57 -17.15
N THR A 530 18.18 31.90 -17.29
CA THR A 530 17.69 33.28 -17.38
C THR A 530 17.93 34.04 -16.08
N TRP A 531 17.61 33.43 -14.94
CA TRP A 531 17.87 33.98 -13.61
C TRP A 531 19.37 34.20 -13.36
N ALA A 532 20.21 33.25 -13.72
CA ALA A 532 21.65 33.31 -13.54
C ALA A 532 22.27 34.46 -14.34
N VAL A 533 21.82 34.65 -15.59
CA VAL A 533 22.23 35.81 -16.42
C VAL A 533 21.75 37.12 -15.80
N ALA A 534 20.51 37.19 -15.31
CA ALA A 534 19.98 38.39 -14.66
C ALA A 534 20.74 38.75 -13.37
N ASN A 535 21.35 37.77 -12.71
CA ASN A 535 22.19 37.93 -11.52
C ASN A 535 23.70 38.01 -11.84
N ASN A 536 24.07 38.21 -13.11
CA ASN A 536 25.46 38.32 -13.56
C ASN A 536 26.35 37.11 -13.19
N LEU A 537 25.78 35.92 -13.09
CA LEU A 537 26.53 34.69 -12.84
C LEU A 537 27.23 34.24 -14.12
N THR A 538 28.55 34.07 -14.06
CA THR A 538 29.34 33.59 -15.18
C THR A 538 29.20 32.09 -15.35
N SER A 539 28.90 31.65 -16.57
CA SER A 539 28.81 30.23 -16.93
C SER A 539 30.10 29.73 -17.57
N ASN A 540 30.51 28.52 -17.24
CA ASN A 540 31.57 27.76 -17.90
C ASN A 540 30.99 26.46 -18.49
N VAL A 541 31.53 26.00 -19.62
CA VAL A 541 31.18 24.69 -20.17
C VAL A 541 32.24 23.68 -19.76
N VAL A 542 31.88 22.70 -18.93
CA VAL A 542 32.77 21.62 -18.46
C VAL A 542 32.22 20.30 -18.97
N ASN A 543 32.96 19.63 -19.86
CA ASN A 543 32.53 18.36 -20.49
C ASN A 543 31.15 18.43 -21.17
N GLY A 544 30.83 19.58 -21.79
CA GLY A 544 29.53 19.80 -22.45
C GLY A 544 28.39 20.16 -21.50
N VAL A 545 28.63 20.26 -20.19
CA VAL A 545 27.65 20.69 -19.19
C VAL A 545 27.93 22.14 -18.80
N ILE A 546 26.88 22.98 -18.81
CA ILE A 546 26.97 24.37 -18.34
C ILE A 546 27.05 24.35 -16.82
N SER A 547 28.01 25.08 -16.27
CA SER A 547 28.30 25.16 -14.84
C SER A 547 28.44 26.62 -14.43
N TYR A 548 27.97 26.99 -13.25
CA TYR A 548 28.04 28.35 -12.72
C TYR A 548 28.88 28.35 -11.44
N PRO A 549 30.20 28.61 -11.51
CA PRO A 549 31.11 28.41 -10.37
C PRO A 549 30.76 29.25 -9.14
N ALA A 550 30.29 30.49 -9.34
CA ALA A 550 29.88 31.37 -8.24
C ALA A 550 28.68 30.78 -7.49
N PHE A 551 27.63 30.36 -8.23
CA PHE A 551 26.50 29.64 -7.67
C PHE A 551 26.93 28.38 -6.92
N ASN A 552 27.75 27.54 -7.55
CA ASN A 552 28.23 26.29 -6.93
C ASN A 552 29.02 26.54 -5.64
N THR A 553 29.75 27.66 -5.56
CA THR A 553 30.48 28.05 -4.35
C THR A 553 29.53 28.42 -3.21
N VAL A 554 28.49 29.20 -3.51
CA VAL A 554 27.43 29.52 -2.54
C VAL A 554 26.74 28.25 -2.04
N ILE A 555 26.32 27.37 -2.96
CA ILE A 555 25.66 26.10 -2.60
C ILE A 555 26.58 25.21 -1.78
N ALA A 556 27.87 25.13 -2.11
CA ALA A 556 28.86 24.39 -1.33
C ALA A 556 28.99 24.94 0.10
N ASN A 557 29.01 26.27 0.27
CA ASN A 557 29.05 26.90 1.58
C ASN A 557 27.77 26.62 2.38
N ILE A 558 26.60 26.75 1.77
CA ILE A 558 25.32 26.44 2.44
C ILE A 558 25.30 24.98 2.91
N LYS A 559 25.72 24.05 2.04
CA LYS A 559 25.77 22.62 2.34
C LYS A 559 26.76 22.28 3.46
N ALA A 560 27.94 22.90 3.45
CA ALA A 560 29.04 22.55 4.35
C ALA A 560 28.97 23.26 5.71
N LEU A 561 28.62 24.54 5.69
CA LEU A 561 28.70 25.43 6.85
C LEU A 561 27.38 25.56 7.59
N GLY A 562 26.22 25.33 6.96
CA GLY A 562 24.93 25.46 7.63
C GLY A 562 24.74 24.49 8.80
N SER A 563 23.79 24.81 9.67
CA SER A 563 23.45 24.06 10.86
C SER A 563 23.08 22.63 10.49
N LYS A 564 23.58 21.69 11.28
CA LYS A 564 23.34 20.25 11.11
C LYS A 564 22.58 19.64 12.28
N LYS A 565 22.19 20.50 13.23
CA LYS A 565 21.42 20.11 14.40
C LYS A 565 19.96 20.12 14.01
N CYS A 566 19.26 19.05 14.35
CA CYS A 566 17.81 19.09 14.28
C CYS A 566 17.33 19.66 15.62
N ASP A 567 17.18 20.98 15.65
CA ASP A 567 16.72 21.74 16.81
C ASP A 567 15.30 22.28 16.56
#